data_AF-A0A9P6WUW6-F1
#
_entry.id   AF-A0A9P6WUW6-F1
#
_cell.length_a   1.000
_cell.length_b   1.000
_cell.length_c   1.000
_cell.angle_alpha   90.00
_cell.angle_beta   90.00
_cell.angle_gamma   90.00
#
_symmetry.space_group_name_H-M   'P 1'
#
loop_
_entity.id
_entity.type
_entity.pdbx_description
1 polymer ?
#
loop_
_entity_poly.entity_id
_entity_poly.type
_entity_poly.pdbx_seq_one_letter_code
_entity_poly.pdbx_strand_id
1 'polypeptide(L)'
;MVPHLKKTNEFSAAQNLKFAIFAGASLKRETGNWLQEHNINIRNVYGTTEMSVGMIANLDPRCKNWYSLRPIWNDHSGQSYFIFEDTEEGYKHLYLRSDSPTIALNVSNREGGGYNSNDLFLEDSEYPGYFNYVGRRDDTLVMENGEKTNPVPMENTIRQSTIVKQVAVLGHARQCTAALIEIDMDYAMSYGPEEIISLVYEAVEDANKECPSHNFAFY
;
A
#
# COMPACT_ATOMS: atom_id res chain seq x y z
N MET A 1 -7.79 5.89 14.01
CA MET A 1 -6.76 6.92 14.31
C MET A 1 -6.46 6.84 15.80
N VAL A 2 -5.18 6.75 16.20
CA VAL A 2 -4.75 6.33 17.55
C VAL A 2 -5.33 7.24 18.66
N PRO A 3 -6.10 6.72 19.64
CA PRO A 3 -6.80 7.50 20.68
C PRO A 3 -5.92 8.46 21.51
N HIS A 4 -4.66 8.09 21.74
CA HIS A 4 -3.74 8.88 22.57
C HIS A 4 -3.45 10.27 21.99
N LEU A 5 -3.30 10.36 20.66
CA LEU A 5 -2.96 11.61 19.96
C LEU A 5 -4.06 12.67 20.07
N LYS A 6 -5.34 12.26 20.19
CA LYS A 6 -6.45 13.20 20.40
C LYS A 6 -6.54 13.74 21.83
N LYS A 7 -5.96 13.04 22.82
CA LYS A 7 -6.16 13.36 24.24
C LYS A 7 -5.37 14.58 24.70
N THR A 8 -4.17 14.79 24.16
CA THR A 8 -3.30 15.91 24.52
C THR A 8 -3.23 16.99 23.44
N ASN A 9 -3.54 16.64 22.18
CA ASN A 9 -3.33 17.48 20.99
C ASN A 9 -1.89 18.03 20.90
N GLU A 10 -0.92 17.30 21.48
CA GLU A 10 0.47 17.72 21.58
C GLU A 10 1.32 16.91 20.59
N PHE A 11 1.71 17.55 19.49
CA PHE A 11 2.51 16.93 18.42
C PHE A 11 3.91 17.52 18.29
N SER A 12 4.29 18.41 19.22
CA SER A 12 5.54 19.19 19.18
C SER A 12 6.78 18.33 18.96
N ALA A 13 6.87 17.18 19.62
CA ALA A 13 7.97 16.23 19.45
C ALA A 13 8.05 15.69 18.01
N ALA A 14 6.92 15.31 17.40
CA ALA A 14 6.87 14.82 16.03
C ALA A 14 7.10 15.93 14.99
N GLN A 15 6.60 17.14 15.26
CA GLN A 15 6.81 18.33 14.42
C GLN A 15 8.27 18.79 14.38
N ASN A 16 9.04 18.50 15.43
CA ASN A 16 10.47 18.78 15.49
C ASN A 16 11.33 17.75 14.72
N LEU A 17 10.76 16.63 14.28
CA LEU A 17 11.49 15.66 13.47
C LEU A 17 11.72 16.20 12.07
N LYS A 18 12.95 16.05 11.56
CA LYS A 18 13.25 16.38 10.16
C LYS A 18 12.40 15.53 9.20
N PHE A 19 12.26 14.24 9.51
CA PHE A 19 11.43 13.29 8.78
C PHE A 19 10.87 12.26 9.75
N ALA A 20 9.61 11.89 9.57
CA ALA A 20 9.07 10.63 10.05
C ALA A 20 9.02 9.68 8.83
N ILE A 21 9.53 8.46 8.95
CA ILE A 21 9.58 7.52 7.82
C ILE A 21 8.69 6.33 8.15
N PHE A 22 7.88 5.91 7.18
CA PHE A 22 7.18 4.63 7.22
C PHE A 22 7.64 3.76 6.05
N ALA A 23 7.62 2.44 6.26
CA ALA A 23 8.03 1.42 5.30
C ALA A 23 7.43 0.07 5.70
N GLY A 24 7.56 -0.93 4.84
CA GLY A 24 7.17 -2.32 5.11
C GLY A 24 5.67 -2.61 4.97
N ALA A 25 4.82 -1.60 5.08
CA ALA A 25 3.40 -1.67 4.76
C ALA A 25 2.88 -0.33 4.25
N SER A 26 1.82 -0.35 3.45
CA SER A 26 1.16 0.86 2.96
C SER A 26 0.52 1.63 4.11
N LEU A 27 0.75 2.94 4.13
CA LEU A 27 0.03 3.87 5.01
C LEU A 27 -1.20 4.40 4.27
N LYS A 28 -2.34 4.47 4.97
CA LYS A 28 -3.57 5.10 4.45
C LYS A 28 -3.29 6.55 4.03
N ARG A 29 -3.82 6.96 2.88
CA ARG A 29 -3.53 8.28 2.31
C ARG A 29 -4.09 9.40 3.19
N GLU A 30 -5.26 9.20 3.77
CA GLU A 30 -5.94 10.12 4.68
C GLU A 30 -5.10 10.30 5.96
N THR A 31 -4.49 9.22 6.45
CA THR A 31 -3.64 9.28 7.64
C THR A 31 -2.36 10.06 7.36
N GLY A 32 -1.70 9.83 6.23
CA GLY A 32 -0.51 10.60 5.87
C GLY A 32 -0.81 12.05 5.51
N ASN A 33 -1.94 12.33 4.85
CA ASN A 33 -2.41 13.70 4.59
C ASN A 33 -2.68 14.44 5.90
N TRP A 34 -3.35 13.81 6.85
CA TRP A 34 -3.58 14.37 8.18
C TRP A 34 -2.26 14.69 8.88
N LEU A 35 -1.25 13.82 8.81
CA LEU A 35 0.08 14.08 9.36
C LEU A 35 0.75 15.29 8.70
N GLN A 36 0.68 15.41 7.37
CA GLN A 36 1.22 16.56 6.64
C GLN A 36 0.52 17.87 7.03
N GLU A 37 -0.80 17.87 7.16
CA GLU A 37 -1.60 19.03 7.60
C GLU A 37 -1.22 19.51 9.01
N HIS A 38 -0.73 18.59 9.86
CA HIS A 38 -0.26 18.88 11.22
C HIS A 38 1.25 19.17 11.30
N ASN A 39 1.89 19.51 10.17
CA ASN A 39 3.32 19.82 10.05
C ASN A 39 4.25 18.65 10.47
N ILE A 40 3.80 17.41 10.31
CA ILE A 40 4.64 16.23 10.51
C ILE A 40 5.17 15.79 9.14
N ASN A 41 6.48 15.87 8.96
CA ASN A 41 7.14 15.57 7.69
C ASN A 41 7.26 14.05 7.45
N ILE A 42 6.12 13.38 7.23
CA ILE A 42 6.04 11.96 6.93
C ILE A 42 6.58 11.67 5.52
N ARG A 43 7.34 10.58 5.35
CA ARG A 43 7.92 10.15 4.07
C ARG A 43 7.81 8.64 3.90
N ASN A 44 7.43 8.21 2.71
CA ASN A 44 7.41 6.81 2.33
C ASN A 44 8.80 6.30 1.95
N VAL A 45 9.12 5.08 2.35
CA VAL A 45 10.27 4.31 1.91
C VAL A 45 9.80 2.92 1.53
N TYR A 46 10.31 2.43 0.39
CA TYR A 46 10.07 1.06 -0.06
C TYR A 46 11.39 0.29 -0.18
N GLY A 47 11.34 -0.97 0.24
CA GLY A 47 12.42 -1.92 0.15
C GLY A 47 11.96 -3.29 0.61
N THR A 48 12.74 -4.31 0.27
CA THR A 48 12.53 -5.69 0.73
C THR A 48 13.84 -6.25 1.25
N THR A 49 13.78 -7.39 1.94
CA THR A 49 14.98 -8.09 2.42
C THR A 49 15.92 -8.45 1.27
N GLU A 50 15.37 -8.76 0.10
CA GLU A 50 16.09 -9.22 -1.08
C GLU A 50 16.76 -8.10 -1.89
N MET A 51 16.34 -6.83 -1.71
CA MET A 51 16.85 -5.70 -2.50
C MET A 51 17.33 -4.49 -1.68
N SER A 52 17.28 -4.57 -0.34
CA SER A 52 17.47 -3.43 0.57
C SER A 52 16.43 -2.32 0.36
N VAL A 53 16.67 -1.13 0.91
CA VAL A 53 15.90 0.07 0.60
C VAL A 53 16.20 0.51 -0.83
N GLY A 54 15.19 0.48 -1.68
CA GLY A 54 15.33 0.69 -3.11
C GLY A 54 14.74 1.99 -3.63
N MET A 55 13.70 2.48 -2.96
CA MET A 55 12.94 3.64 -3.39
C MET A 55 12.53 4.51 -2.19
N ILE A 56 12.43 5.82 -2.42
CA ILE A 56 12.05 6.79 -1.39
C ILE A 56 11.18 7.88 -1.97
N ALA A 57 10.29 8.41 -1.14
CA ALA A 57 9.57 9.64 -1.44
C ALA A 57 10.54 10.84 -1.54
N ASN A 58 10.07 11.95 -2.11
CA ASN A 58 10.89 13.15 -2.18
C ASN A 58 11.23 13.63 -0.76
N LEU A 59 12.50 13.88 -0.45
CA LEU A 59 12.94 14.34 0.87
C LEU A 59 13.00 15.87 1.01
N ASP A 60 12.60 16.65 0.00
CA ASP A 60 12.40 18.10 0.18
C ASP A 60 11.20 18.31 1.11
N PRO A 61 11.38 18.92 2.30
CA PRO A 61 10.29 19.15 3.25
C PRO A 61 9.15 20.02 2.69
N ARG A 62 9.42 20.80 1.63
CA ARG A 62 8.42 21.63 0.93
C ARG A 62 7.64 20.84 -0.12
N CYS A 63 8.13 19.67 -0.53
CA CYS A 63 7.45 18.82 -1.49
C CYS A 63 6.29 18.10 -0.80
N LYS A 64 5.08 18.32 -1.33
CA LYS A 64 3.85 17.66 -0.88
C LYS A 64 3.77 16.19 -1.27
N ASN A 65 4.60 15.72 -2.20
CA ASN A 65 4.67 14.31 -2.54
C ASN A 65 5.42 13.53 -1.46
N TRP A 66 4.64 13.09 -0.46
CA TRP A 66 5.12 12.32 0.68
C TRP A 66 4.99 10.81 0.49
N TYR A 67 4.17 10.39 -0.46
CA TYR A 67 3.71 9.00 -0.61
C TYR A 67 4.38 8.28 -1.78
N SER A 68 4.42 8.90 -2.95
CA SER A 68 4.92 8.26 -4.17
C SER A 68 6.44 8.14 -4.10
N LEU A 69 6.96 7.05 -4.65
CA LEU A 69 8.34 6.59 -4.45
C LEU A 69 9.14 6.70 -5.74
N ARG A 70 10.42 7.02 -5.67
CA ARG A 70 11.33 6.93 -6.83
C ARG A 70 12.56 6.08 -6.51
N PRO A 71 13.14 5.38 -7.50
CA PRO A 71 14.41 4.69 -7.32
C PRO A 71 15.54 5.62 -6.88
N ILE A 72 16.43 5.10 -6.03
CA ILE A 72 17.60 5.85 -5.53
C ILE A 72 18.95 5.26 -5.95
N TRP A 73 18.94 4.10 -6.61
CA TRP A 73 20.14 3.41 -7.05
C TRP A 73 20.25 3.47 -8.57
N ASN A 74 21.26 4.19 -9.05
CA ASN A 74 21.59 4.30 -10.46
C ASN A 74 23.03 3.85 -10.71
N ASP A 75 23.30 3.31 -11.89
CA ASP A 75 24.67 3.02 -12.32
C ASP A 75 25.43 4.30 -12.70
N HIS A 76 26.71 4.16 -13.06
CA HIS A 76 27.58 5.28 -13.42
C HIS A 76 27.10 6.08 -14.65
N SER A 77 26.21 5.52 -15.47
CA SER A 77 25.59 6.20 -16.61
C SER A 77 24.30 6.95 -16.23
N GLY A 78 23.84 6.82 -14.98
CA GLY A 78 22.60 7.39 -14.48
C GLY A 78 21.38 6.52 -14.74
N GLN A 79 21.54 5.30 -15.27
CA GLN A 79 20.44 4.37 -15.48
C GLN A 79 20.08 3.68 -14.16
N SER A 80 18.79 3.63 -13.83
CA SER A 80 18.30 2.97 -12.62
C SER A 80 18.57 1.46 -12.63
N TYR A 81 18.93 0.91 -11.48
CA TYR A 81 18.95 -0.54 -11.24
C TYR A 81 17.54 -1.14 -11.07
N PHE A 82 16.59 -0.29 -10.70
CA PHE A 82 15.17 -0.62 -10.53
C PHE A 82 14.45 -0.33 -11.84
N ILE A 83 13.88 -1.38 -12.44
CA ILE A 83 13.23 -1.36 -13.74
C ILE A 83 11.74 -1.60 -13.56
N PHE A 84 10.95 -0.82 -14.27
CA PHE A 84 9.50 -0.90 -14.29
C PHE A 84 9.03 -1.39 -15.65
N GLU A 85 8.60 -2.64 -15.72
CA GLU A 85 8.06 -3.24 -16.94
C GLU A 85 6.56 -2.98 -17.03
N ASP A 86 6.07 -2.58 -18.21
CA ASP A 86 4.64 -2.42 -18.45
C ASP A 86 3.90 -3.77 -18.37
N THR A 87 2.74 -3.77 -17.72
CA THR A 87 1.80 -4.90 -17.73
C THR A 87 0.61 -4.59 -18.65
N GLU A 88 -0.10 -5.64 -19.09
CA GLU A 88 -1.32 -5.52 -19.91
C GLU A 88 -2.45 -4.72 -19.21
N GLU A 89 -2.40 -4.64 -17.88
CA GLU A 89 -3.41 -4.01 -17.02
C GLU A 89 -3.04 -2.53 -16.69
N GLY A 90 -2.01 -1.97 -17.32
CA GLY A 90 -1.57 -0.59 -17.10
C GLY A 90 -0.75 -0.36 -15.84
N TYR A 91 -0.38 -1.44 -15.14
CA TYR A 91 0.55 -1.40 -14.02
C TYR A 91 2.01 -1.46 -14.49
N LYS A 92 2.90 -1.13 -13.56
CA LYS A 92 4.35 -1.20 -13.70
C LYS A 92 4.89 -2.28 -12.76
N HIS A 93 5.42 -3.35 -13.30
CA HIS A 93 6.00 -4.46 -12.53
C HIS A 93 7.46 -4.18 -12.22
N LEU A 94 7.81 -4.20 -10.93
CA LEU A 94 9.16 -3.89 -10.46
C LEU A 94 10.11 -5.09 -10.54
N TYR A 95 11.26 -4.85 -11.13
CA TYR A 95 12.40 -5.75 -11.20
C TYR A 95 13.70 -5.04 -10.87
N LEU A 96 14.62 -5.76 -10.21
CA LEU A 96 15.96 -5.30 -9.93
C LEU A 96 16.98 -6.00 -10.84
N ARG A 97 17.77 -5.20 -11.56
CA ARG A 97 18.85 -5.69 -12.43
C ARG A 97 19.84 -6.60 -11.67
N SER A 98 20.40 -7.57 -12.39
CA SER A 98 21.37 -8.55 -11.85
C SER A 98 22.69 -7.94 -11.39
N ASP A 99 23.07 -6.80 -11.97
CA ASP A 99 24.27 -6.04 -11.61
C ASP A 99 24.01 -4.98 -10.52
N SER A 100 22.82 -4.99 -9.91
CA SER A 100 22.52 -4.09 -8.79
C SER A 100 23.44 -4.39 -7.59
N PRO A 101 24.05 -3.37 -6.97
CA PRO A 101 24.85 -3.57 -5.77
C PRO A 101 24.00 -3.91 -4.53
N THR A 102 22.67 -3.80 -4.62
CA THR A 102 21.75 -4.01 -3.49
C THR A 102 21.02 -5.35 -3.51
N ILE A 103 21.21 -6.15 -4.56
CA ILE A 103 20.61 -7.48 -4.64
C ILE A 103 21.24 -8.40 -3.58
N ALA A 104 20.41 -9.06 -2.78
CA ALA A 104 20.88 -10.02 -1.80
C ALA A 104 21.44 -11.28 -2.48
N LEU A 105 22.27 -12.02 -1.76
CA LEU A 105 22.84 -13.27 -2.26
C LEU A 105 21.74 -14.33 -2.41
N ASN A 106 21.77 -15.08 -3.51
CA ASN A 106 20.90 -16.22 -3.79
C ASN A 106 19.38 -15.92 -3.84
N VAL A 107 18.99 -14.69 -4.16
CA VAL A 107 17.56 -14.32 -4.33
C VAL A 107 17.13 -14.23 -5.80
N SER A 108 18.08 -14.26 -6.74
CA SER A 108 17.83 -14.16 -8.17
C SER A 108 16.81 -15.18 -8.66
N ASN A 109 15.77 -14.70 -9.35
CA ASN A 109 14.64 -15.51 -9.81
C ASN A 109 14.21 -15.14 -11.25
N ARG A 110 15.06 -14.42 -12.00
CA ARG A 110 14.92 -14.21 -13.45
C ARG A 110 16.07 -14.83 -14.21
N GLU A 111 15.79 -15.15 -15.46
CA GLU A 111 16.83 -15.44 -16.45
C GLU A 111 17.78 -14.24 -16.53
N GLY A 112 19.10 -14.49 -16.49
CA GLY A 112 20.12 -13.44 -16.41
C GLY A 112 20.46 -12.94 -15.00
N GLY A 113 19.85 -13.51 -13.95
CA GLY A 113 20.34 -13.38 -12.57
C GLY A 113 19.81 -12.19 -11.76
N GLY A 114 18.82 -11.45 -12.25
CA GLY A 114 18.22 -10.36 -11.47
C GLY A 114 17.09 -10.85 -10.57
N TYR A 115 16.48 -9.91 -9.85
CA TYR A 115 15.44 -10.19 -8.86
C TYR A 115 14.10 -9.55 -9.24
N ASN A 116 13.13 -10.41 -9.52
CA ASN A 116 11.74 -10.09 -9.70
C ASN A 116 11.05 -10.03 -8.33
N SER A 117 10.61 -8.83 -7.95
CA SER A 117 9.94 -8.58 -6.67
C SER A 117 8.51 -9.13 -6.62
N ASN A 118 7.90 -9.37 -7.78
CA ASN A 118 6.46 -9.52 -7.99
C ASN A 118 5.62 -8.29 -7.57
N ASP A 119 6.22 -7.15 -7.22
CA ASP A 119 5.50 -5.96 -6.80
C ASP A 119 5.03 -5.12 -7.99
N LEU A 120 3.77 -4.67 -7.93
CA LEU A 120 3.12 -3.83 -8.91
C LEU A 120 3.04 -2.39 -8.41
N PHE A 121 3.24 -1.47 -9.34
CA PHE A 121 3.21 -0.03 -9.11
C PHE A 121 2.35 0.67 -10.17
N LEU A 122 1.91 1.89 -9.85
CA LEU A 122 1.37 2.85 -10.82
C LEU A 122 2.28 4.06 -10.87
N GLU A 123 2.60 4.55 -12.06
CA GLU A 123 3.29 5.84 -12.17
C GLU A 123 2.36 6.97 -11.72
N ASP A 124 2.91 7.89 -10.95
CA ASP A 124 2.18 9.05 -10.44
C ASP A 124 1.99 10.07 -11.56
N SER A 125 0.73 10.36 -11.90
CA SER A 125 0.37 11.29 -12.98
C SER A 125 0.74 12.74 -12.66
N GLU A 126 0.81 13.13 -11.39
CA GLU A 126 1.20 14.47 -10.96
C GLU A 126 2.73 14.59 -10.81
N TYR A 127 3.42 13.47 -10.57
CA TYR A 127 4.86 13.42 -10.33
C TYR A 127 5.56 12.37 -11.21
N PRO A 128 5.85 12.69 -12.50
CA PRO A 128 6.51 11.77 -13.41
C PRO A 128 7.82 11.19 -12.84
N GLY A 129 8.04 9.88 -13.04
CA GLY A 129 9.16 9.15 -12.45
C GLY A 129 9.01 8.79 -10.97
N TYR A 130 7.86 9.10 -10.35
CA TYR A 130 7.46 8.55 -9.06
C TYR A 130 6.37 7.50 -9.24
N PHE A 131 6.33 6.55 -8.31
CA PHE A 131 5.51 5.35 -8.41
C PHE A 131 4.79 5.08 -7.10
N ASN A 132 3.52 4.73 -7.19
CA ASN A 132 2.66 4.34 -6.08
C ASN A 132 2.58 2.81 -6.02
N TYR A 133 2.92 2.23 -4.88
CA TYR A 133 2.80 0.78 -4.66
C TYR A 133 1.33 0.36 -4.69
N VAL A 134 1.03 -0.70 -5.45
CA VAL A 134 -0.32 -1.23 -5.64
C VAL A 134 -0.53 -2.52 -4.84
N GLY A 135 0.48 -3.38 -4.81
CA GLY A 135 0.37 -4.71 -4.22
C GLY A 135 1.28 -5.70 -4.95
N ARG A 136 1.16 -6.98 -4.61
CA ARG A 136 1.87 -8.03 -5.32
C ARG A 136 1.04 -8.64 -6.43
N ARG A 137 1.70 -9.05 -7.50
CA ARG A 137 1.11 -9.75 -8.63
C ARG A 137 0.57 -11.13 -8.26
N ASP A 138 1.20 -11.81 -7.30
CA ASP A 138 0.80 -13.13 -6.79
C ASP A 138 -0.28 -13.08 -5.69
N ASP A 139 -0.60 -11.90 -5.15
CA ASP A 139 -1.71 -11.70 -4.22
C ASP A 139 -3.07 -11.50 -4.92
N THR A 140 -3.06 -11.40 -6.25
CA THR A 140 -4.29 -11.24 -7.05
C THR A 140 -5.17 -12.50 -6.98
N LEU A 141 -6.41 -12.33 -6.54
CA LEU A 141 -7.44 -13.37 -6.57
C LEU A 141 -7.94 -13.52 -8.01
N VAL A 142 -7.82 -14.73 -8.56
CA VAL A 142 -8.44 -15.09 -9.84
C VAL A 142 -9.75 -15.80 -9.54
N MET A 143 -10.85 -15.19 -9.94
CA MET A 143 -12.22 -15.65 -9.72
C MET A 143 -12.57 -16.80 -10.69
N GLU A 144 -13.64 -17.56 -10.43
CA GLU A 144 -14.06 -18.68 -11.29
C GLU A 144 -14.41 -18.24 -12.73
N ASN A 145 -14.90 -17.01 -12.89
CA ASN A 145 -15.18 -16.38 -14.19
C ASN A 145 -13.92 -15.82 -14.89
N GLY A 146 -12.74 -15.95 -14.28
CA GLY A 146 -11.48 -15.43 -14.80
C GLY A 146 -11.18 -13.97 -14.46
N GLU A 147 -12.09 -13.27 -13.77
CA GLU A 147 -11.84 -11.91 -13.29
C GLU A 147 -10.72 -11.90 -12.24
N LYS A 148 -9.95 -10.81 -12.23
CA LYS A 148 -8.83 -10.63 -11.31
C LYS A 148 -9.15 -9.53 -10.32
N THR A 149 -8.98 -9.81 -9.04
CA THR A 149 -9.23 -8.89 -7.94
C THR A 149 -7.98 -8.77 -7.08
N ASN A 150 -7.48 -7.56 -6.90
CA ASN A 150 -6.44 -7.31 -5.90
C ASN A 150 -7.12 -7.09 -4.53
N PRO A 151 -6.93 -7.99 -3.55
CA PRO A 151 -7.57 -7.86 -2.24
C PRO A 151 -6.99 -6.71 -1.41
N VAL A 152 -5.74 -6.31 -1.65
CA VAL A 152 -5.01 -5.37 -0.78
C VAL A 152 -5.68 -3.98 -0.71
N PRO A 153 -6.07 -3.33 -1.84
CA PRO A 153 -6.84 -2.09 -1.79
C PRO A 153 -8.16 -2.25 -1.01
N MET A 154 -8.91 -3.31 -1.26
CA MET A 154 -10.19 -3.56 -0.59
C MET A 154 -10.02 -3.72 0.93
N GLU A 155 -9.03 -4.51 1.35
CA GLU A 155 -8.67 -4.66 2.76
C GLU A 155 -8.25 -3.33 3.39
N ASN A 156 -7.47 -2.52 2.68
CA ASN A 156 -7.04 -1.21 3.16
C ASN A 156 -8.22 -0.26 3.37
N THR A 157 -9.21 -0.29 2.47
CA THR A 157 -10.44 0.51 2.55
C THR A 157 -11.36 0.03 3.66
N ILE A 158 -11.62 -1.28 3.78
CA ILE A 158 -12.41 -1.85 4.89
C ILE A 158 -11.77 -1.51 6.25
N ARG A 159 -10.44 -1.61 6.34
CA ARG A 159 -9.69 -1.28 7.57
C ARG A 159 -9.78 0.20 7.94
N GLN A 160 -10.30 1.09 7.08
CA GLN A 160 -10.54 2.50 7.43
C GLN A 160 -11.61 2.68 8.50
N SER A 161 -12.58 1.77 8.57
CA SER A 161 -13.59 1.76 9.63
C SER A 161 -12.98 1.54 11.00
N THR A 162 -13.42 2.33 11.98
CA THR A 162 -12.91 2.25 13.37
C THR A 162 -13.28 0.95 14.08
N ILE A 163 -14.28 0.22 13.58
CA ILE A 163 -14.72 -1.04 14.17
C ILE A 163 -13.96 -2.25 13.65
N VAL A 164 -13.14 -2.08 12.61
CA VAL A 164 -12.37 -3.17 11.99
C VAL A 164 -10.93 -3.12 12.48
N LYS A 165 -10.51 -4.18 13.17
CA LYS A 165 -9.13 -4.34 13.65
C LYS A 165 -8.24 -4.96 12.57
N GLN A 166 -8.71 -6.04 11.96
CA GLN A 166 -8.04 -6.73 10.85
C GLN A 166 -9.07 -7.21 9.83
N VAL A 167 -8.63 -7.37 8.59
CA VAL A 167 -9.44 -7.92 7.52
C VAL A 167 -8.55 -8.71 6.56
N ALA A 168 -9.08 -9.81 6.06
CA ALA A 168 -8.51 -10.57 4.95
C ALA A 168 -9.61 -10.81 3.90
N VAL A 169 -9.36 -10.40 2.66
CA VAL A 169 -10.23 -10.66 1.53
C VAL A 169 -9.78 -11.94 0.84
N LEU A 170 -10.72 -12.86 0.69
CA LEU A 170 -10.55 -14.21 0.17
C LEU A 170 -11.46 -14.37 -1.05
N GLY A 171 -11.21 -15.37 -1.90
CA GLY A 171 -12.10 -15.61 -3.05
C GLY A 171 -11.47 -16.27 -4.27
N HIS A 172 -10.23 -16.75 -4.18
CA HIS A 172 -9.59 -17.44 -5.30
C HIS A 172 -10.43 -18.65 -5.77
N ALA A 173 -10.66 -18.74 -7.07
CA ALA A 173 -11.50 -19.74 -7.73
C ALA A 173 -12.93 -19.82 -7.17
N ARG A 174 -13.51 -18.69 -6.77
CA ARG A 174 -14.91 -18.55 -6.34
C ARG A 174 -15.66 -17.57 -7.24
N GLN A 175 -17.00 -17.60 -7.14
CA GLN A 175 -17.87 -16.69 -7.89
C GLN A 175 -17.88 -15.25 -7.35
N CYS A 176 -17.61 -15.08 -6.06
CA CYS A 176 -17.51 -13.78 -5.39
C CYS A 176 -16.41 -13.83 -4.31
N THR A 177 -15.95 -12.65 -3.88
CA THR A 177 -15.02 -12.55 -2.77
C THR A 177 -15.75 -12.64 -1.43
N ALA A 178 -15.01 -12.97 -0.37
CA ALA A 178 -15.48 -12.98 1.01
C ALA A 178 -14.46 -12.27 1.90
N ALA A 179 -14.93 -11.51 2.89
CA ALA A 179 -14.07 -10.80 3.84
C ALA A 179 -14.15 -11.47 5.21
N LEU A 180 -13.01 -11.90 5.75
CA LEU A 180 -12.89 -12.30 7.14
C LEU A 180 -12.48 -11.08 7.96
N ILE A 181 -13.34 -10.62 8.88
CA ILE A 181 -13.17 -9.37 9.60
C ILE A 181 -13.02 -9.65 11.10
N GLU A 182 -11.91 -9.18 11.68
CA GLU A 182 -11.73 -9.11 13.13
C GLU A 182 -12.25 -7.75 13.63
N ILE A 183 -13.19 -7.79 14.55
CA ILE A 183 -13.77 -6.58 15.16
C ILE A 183 -12.83 -6.01 16.22
N ASP A 184 -12.66 -4.69 16.23
CA ASP A 184 -11.99 -3.96 17.29
C ASP A 184 -12.91 -3.86 18.52
N MET A 185 -12.71 -4.74 19.49
CA MET A 185 -13.56 -4.82 20.68
C MET A 185 -13.49 -3.56 21.57
N ASP A 186 -12.39 -2.80 21.53
CA ASP A 186 -12.27 -1.58 22.34
C ASP A 186 -13.27 -0.50 21.87
N TYR A 187 -13.54 -0.47 20.56
CA TYR A 187 -14.55 0.40 19.97
C TYR A 187 -15.93 -0.26 19.92
N ALA A 188 -16.01 -1.56 19.63
CA ALA A 188 -17.28 -2.26 19.48
C ALA A 188 -18.10 -2.33 20.77
N MET A 189 -17.46 -2.29 21.94
CA MET A 189 -18.18 -2.27 23.23
C MET A 189 -19.12 -1.07 23.42
N SER A 190 -18.97 0.01 22.63
CA SER A 190 -19.91 1.15 22.67
C SER A 190 -21.12 0.99 21.75
N TYR A 191 -21.22 -0.10 20.99
CA TYR A 191 -22.25 -0.32 19.97
C TYR A 191 -23.04 -1.61 20.23
N GLY A 192 -24.30 -1.63 19.79
CA GLY A 192 -25.11 -2.85 19.75
C GLY A 192 -24.68 -3.78 18.60
N PRO A 193 -24.96 -5.10 18.66
CA PRO A 193 -24.58 -6.05 17.61
C PRO A 193 -25.02 -5.63 16.19
N GLU A 194 -26.24 -5.12 16.03
CA GLU A 194 -26.76 -4.67 14.74
C GLU A 194 -26.04 -3.42 14.20
N GLU A 195 -25.63 -2.51 15.09
CA GLU A 195 -24.85 -1.33 14.71
C GLU A 195 -23.45 -1.72 14.26
N ILE A 196 -22.82 -2.69 14.94
CA ILE A 196 -21.53 -3.24 14.54
C ILE A 196 -21.62 -3.82 13.12
N ILE A 197 -22.65 -4.63 12.87
CA ILE A 197 -22.90 -5.22 11.55
C ILE A 197 -23.09 -4.11 10.51
N SER A 198 -23.93 -3.11 10.79
CA SER A 198 -24.16 -1.98 9.87
C SER A 198 -22.88 -1.22 9.52
N LEU A 199 -22.02 -0.93 10.50
CA LEU A 199 -20.76 -0.22 10.29
C LEU A 199 -19.75 -1.05 9.48
N VAL A 200 -19.77 -2.38 9.64
CA VAL A 200 -18.97 -3.28 8.80
C VAL A 200 -19.49 -3.29 7.37
N TYR A 201 -20.81 -3.37 7.17
CA TYR A 201 -21.42 -3.31 5.84
C TYR A 201 -21.09 -2.01 5.12
N GLU A 202 -21.17 -0.86 5.79
CA GLU A 202 -20.77 0.44 5.22
C GLU A 202 -19.31 0.43 4.75
N ALA A 203 -18.40 -0.10 5.57
CA ALA A 203 -16.98 -0.21 5.22
C ALA A 203 -16.73 -1.12 4.00
N VAL A 204 -17.51 -2.21 3.88
CA VAL A 204 -17.46 -3.12 2.75
C VAL A 204 -18.04 -2.47 1.48
N GLU A 205 -19.13 -1.71 1.60
CA GLU A 205 -19.70 -0.95 0.48
C GLU A 205 -18.73 0.11 -0.04
N ASP A 206 -18.00 0.80 0.83
CA ASP A 206 -16.98 1.76 0.43
C ASP A 206 -15.84 1.09 -0.35
N ALA A 207 -15.37 -0.08 0.09
CA ALA A 207 -14.38 -0.85 -0.65
C ALA A 207 -14.90 -1.32 -2.02
N ASN A 208 -16.18 -1.68 -2.13
CA ASN A 208 -16.79 -2.07 -3.39
C ASN A 208 -16.86 -0.91 -4.41
N LYS A 209 -17.02 0.35 -3.95
CA LYS A 209 -17.04 1.53 -4.83
C LYS A 209 -15.68 1.81 -5.48
N GLU A 210 -14.59 1.39 -4.83
CA GLU A 210 -13.21 1.57 -5.33
C GLU A 210 -12.77 0.44 -6.27
N CYS A 211 -13.55 -0.64 -6.39
CA CYS A 211 -13.34 -1.68 -7.39
C CYS A 211 -13.91 -1.26 -8.77
N PRO A 212 -13.29 -1.66 -9.89
CA PRO A 212 -13.88 -1.48 -11.21
C PRO A 212 -15.29 -2.08 -11.28
N SER A 213 -16.20 -1.41 -11.98
CA SER A 213 -17.68 -1.53 -11.97
C SER A 213 -18.29 -2.89 -12.34
N HIS A 214 -17.49 -3.95 -12.44
CA HIS A 214 -17.94 -5.31 -12.74
C HIS A 214 -17.85 -6.26 -11.52
N ASN A 215 -17.19 -5.85 -10.44
CA ASN A 215 -17.05 -6.63 -9.21
C ASN A 215 -18.03 -6.16 -8.12
N PHE A 216 -19.28 -6.62 -8.12
CA PHE A 216 -20.07 -6.60 -6.87
C PHE A 216 -19.51 -7.71 -5.97
N ALA A 217 -18.57 -7.33 -5.11
CA ALA A 217 -17.63 -8.28 -4.51
C ALA A 217 -18.19 -8.97 -3.26
N PHE A 218 -19.28 -8.48 -2.66
CA PHE A 218 -19.91 -9.08 -1.49
C PHE A 218 -21.43 -9.01 -1.59
N TYR A 219 -22.09 -10.14 -1.32
CA TYR A 219 -23.53 -10.23 -1.03
C TYR A 219 -23.72 -10.42 0.47
#